data_AF-A0A9D0BVQ2-F1
#
_entry.id   AF-A0A9D0BVQ2-F1
#
_cell.length_a   1.000
_cell.length_b   1.000
_cell.length_c   1.000
_cell.angle_alpha   90.00
_cell.angle_beta   90.00
_cell.angle_gamma   90.00
#
_symmetry.space_group_name_H-M   'P 1'
#
loop_
_entity.id
_entity.type
_entity.pdbx_description
1 polymer ?
#
loop_
_entity_poly.entity_id
_entity_poly.type
_entity_poly.pdbx_seq_one_letter_code
_entity_poly.pdbx_strand_id
1 'polypeptide(L)' 'MNIAGRIANVLFHKKFAHIIFPAFTNLIWQLPRAQKVLFLTFDDGPYPPVTRQVLDILERFRAPATFF' A
#
# COMPACT_ATOMS: atom_id res chain seq x y z
N MET A 1 0.13 15.94 25.93
CA MET A 1 0.58 16.31 24.57
C MET A 1 0.37 15.12 23.65
N ASN A 2 -0.54 15.25 22.69
CA ASN A 2 -1.17 14.15 21.95
C ASN A 2 -0.35 13.77 20.71
N ILE A 3 -0.21 12.48 20.43
CA ILE A 3 0.66 11.85 19.40
C ILE A 3 0.08 12.03 17.98
N ALA A 4 -0.85 12.96 17.78
CA ALA A 4 -1.63 13.15 16.55
C ALA A 4 -0.88 13.90 15.42
N GLY A 5 0.44 14.07 15.53
CA GLY A 5 1.18 15.06 14.74
C GLY A 5 2.11 14.55 13.64
N ARG A 6 2.09 13.26 13.28
CA ARG A 6 3.11 12.73 12.35
C ARG A 6 2.65 11.51 11.54
N ILE A 7 1.65 11.70 10.69
CA ILE A 7 1.48 10.86 9.50
C ILE A 7 1.55 11.80 8.31
N ALA A 8 2.61 11.63 7.53
CA ALA A 8 2.92 12.45 6.39
C ALA A 8 1.72 12.54 5.44
N ASN A 9 1.41 13.77 5.02
CA ASN A 9 0.57 14.06 3.88
C ASN A 9 1.17 13.40 2.63
N VAL A 10 0.85 12.14 2.37
CA VAL A 10 0.77 11.64 0.99
C VAL A 10 -0.54 12.18 0.42
N LEU A 11 -0.58 13.50 0.18
CA LEU A 11 -1.61 14.13 -0.62
C LEU A 11 -1.32 13.74 -2.06
N PHE A 12 -1.79 12.56 -2.48
CA PHE A 12 -2.12 12.37 -3.89
C PHE A 12 -3.15 13.46 -4.20
N HIS A 13 -2.77 14.44 -5.01
CA HIS A 13 -3.57 15.63 -5.28
C HIS A 13 -4.92 15.15 -5.84
N LYS A 14 -5.97 15.09 -5.01
CA LYS A 14 -7.27 14.45 -5.34
C LYS A 14 -7.90 14.96 -6.64
N LYS A 15 -7.49 16.13 -7.10
CA LYS A 15 -7.94 16.76 -8.35
C LYS A 15 -7.38 16.11 -9.61
N PHE A 16 -6.16 15.59 -9.58
CA PHE A 16 -5.50 14.99 -10.76
C PHE A 16 -6.19 13.70 -11.20
N ALA A 17 -6.67 12.99 -10.19
CA ALA A 17 -7.25 11.67 -10.30
C ALA A 17 -8.60 11.69 -11.06
N HIS A 18 -9.48 12.67 -10.77
CA HIS A 18 -10.81 12.77 -11.40
C HIS A 18 -10.81 12.98 -12.92
N ILE A 19 -9.73 13.53 -13.49
CA ILE A 19 -9.65 13.81 -14.94
C ILE A 19 -9.24 12.55 -15.72
N ILE A 20 -8.40 11.70 -15.13
CA ILE A 20 -7.87 10.49 -15.78
C ILE A 20 -8.71 9.25 -15.46
N PHE A 21 -9.33 9.19 -14.28
CA PHE A 21 -10.09 8.04 -13.81
C PHE A 21 -11.24 7.54 -14.71
N PRO A 22 -11.97 8.38 -15.47
CA PRO A 22 -13.03 7.87 -16.33
C PRO A 22 -12.56 6.88 -17.41
N ALA A 23 -11.28 6.91 -17.78
CA ALA A 23 -10.70 5.98 -18.76
C ALA A 23 -10.33 4.61 -18.15
N PHE A 24 -10.27 4.50 -16.82
CA PHE A 24 -9.81 3.30 -16.10
C PHE A 24 -10.92 2.73 -15.22
N THR A 25 -12.10 2.49 -15.81
CA THR A 25 -13.30 2.02 -15.11
C THR A 25 -13.15 0.65 -14.45
N ASN A 26 -12.22 -0.17 -14.94
CA ASN A 26 -11.95 -1.51 -14.42
C ASN A 26 -10.86 -1.56 -13.33
N LEU A 27 -10.27 -0.42 -12.96
CA LEU A 27 -9.27 -0.36 -11.89
C LEU A 27 -9.91 0.04 -10.56
N ILE A 28 -9.60 -0.73 -9.52
CA ILE A 28 -10.03 -0.42 -8.15
C ILE A 28 -9.00 0.51 -7.51
N TRP A 29 -9.30 1.80 -7.49
CA TRP A 29 -8.44 2.82 -6.87
C TRP A 29 -8.74 3.07 -5.40
N GLN A 30 -9.95 2.72 -4.96
CA GLN A 30 -10.42 2.92 -3.59
C GLN A 30 -11.28 1.75 -3.16
N LEU A 31 -10.92 1.13 -2.04
CA LEU A 31 -11.73 0.12 -1.39
C LEU A 31 -12.59 0.76 -0.28
N PRO A 32 -13.83 0.30 -0.06
CA PRO A 32 -14.64 0.71 1.09
C PRO A 32 -13.88 0.45 2.40
N ARG A 33 -13.72 1.47 3.24
CA ARG A 33 -13.01 1.40 4.52
C ARG A 33 -13.90 0.81 5.63
N ALA A 34 -14.43 -0.39 5.40
CA ALA A 34 -15.30 -1.07 6.35
C ALA A 34 -14.54 -1.57 7.59
N GLN A 35 -13.24 -1.85 7.44
CA GLN A 35 -12.38 -2.40 8.49
C GLN A 35 -10.99 -1.76 8.45
N LYS A 36 -10.32 -1.72 9.61
CA LYS A 36 -8.92 -1.26 9.72
C LYS A 36 -7.97 -2.39 9.32
N VAL A 37 -7.83 -2.60 8.01
CA VAL A 37 -6.95 -3.63 7.43
C VAL A 37 -5.92 -2.95 6.53
N LEU A 38 -4.67 -3.42 6.58
CA LEU A 38 -3.59 -3.01 5.70
C LEU A 38 -3.24 -4.17 4.77
N PHE A 39 -3.10 -3.88 3.48
CA PHE A 39 -2.66 -4.84 2.47
C PHE A 39 -1.27 -4.46 2.01
N LEU A 40 -0.34 -5.42 1.99
CA LEU A 40 1.04 -5.24 1.57
C LEU A 40 1.26 -5.94 0.23
N THR A 41 1.79 -5.19 -0.74
CA THR A 41 2.11 -5.71 -2.08
C THR A 41 3.51 -5.24 -2.48
N PHE A 42 4.25 -6.08 -3.20
CA PHE A 42 5.59 -5.81 -3.70
C PHE A 42 5.64 -6.10 -5.19
N ASP A 43 6.04 -5.14 -6.03
CA ASP A 43 5.94 -5.22 -7.51
C ASP A 43 7.23 -5.68 -8.20
N ASP A 44 8.34 -5.78 -7.44
CA ASP A 44 9.61 -6.24 -7.97
C ASP A 44 9.87 -7.67 -7.48
N GLY A 45 10.29 -8.53 -8.42
CA GLY A 45 10.64 -9.93 -8.18
C GLY A 45 11.77 -10.10 -7.15
N PRO A 46 12.20 -11.35 -6.88
CA PRO A 46 13.21 -11.55 -5.86
C PRO A 46 14.52 -10.85 -6.28
N TYR A 47 14.88 -9.81 -5.53
CA TYR A 47 16.15 -9.10 -5.59
C TYR A 47 16.96 -9.49 -4.34
N PRO A 48 17.89 -10.43 -4.45
CA PRO A 48 18.77 -10.77 -3.35
C PRO A 48 19.70 -9.61 -3.00
N PRO A 49 20.02 -9.40 -1.70
CA PRO A 49 19.50 -10.12 -0.54
C PRO A 49 18.20 -9.54 0.02
N VAL A 50 17.69 -8.44 -0.54
CA VAL A 50 16.60 -7.64 0.03
C VAL A 50 15.31 -8.44 0.18
N THR A 51 14.91 -9.22 -0.83
CA THR A 51 13.67 -10.01 -0.75
C THR A 51 13.69 -11.01 0.41
N ARG A 52 14.86 -11.58 0.75
CA ARG A 52 14.99 -12.46 1.92
C ARG A 52 14.71 -11.69 3.22
N GLN A 53 15.31 -10.51 3.36
CA GLN A 53 15.11 -9.68 4.55
C GLN A 53 13.64 -9.25 4.71
N VAL A 54 12.97 -8.93 3.60
CA VAL A 54 11.52 -8.63 3.62
C VAL A 54 10.72 -9.85 4.08
N LEU A 55 11.00 -11.03 3.53
CA LEU A 55 10.32 -12.27 3.92
C LEU A 55 10.53 -12.60 5.41
N ASP A 56 11.75 -12.46 5.94
CA ASP A 56 12.05 -12.70 7.36
C ASP A 56 11.25 -11.77 8.28
N ILE A 57 11.07 -10.51 7.86
CA ILE A 57 10.26 -9.53 8.61
C ILE A 57 8.77 -9.91 8.55
N LEU A 58 8.24 -10.23 7.36
CA LEU A 58 6.85 -10.64 7.20
C LEU A 58 6.52 -11.87 8.04
N GLU A 59 7.41 -12.87 8.03
CA GLU A 59 7.27 -14.07 8.85
C GLU A 59 7.27 -13.75 10.35
N ARG A 60 8.23 -12.93 10.81
CA ARG A 60 8.33 -12.51 12.22
C ARG A 60 7.03 -11.88 12.74
N PHE A 61 6.36 -11.09 11.91
CA PHE A 61 5.10 -10.44 12.27
C PHE A 61 3.85 -11.22 11.88
N ARG A 62 4.01 -12.41 11.26
CA ARG A 62 2.92 -13.20 10.66
C ARG A 62 2.03 -12.34 9.75
N ALA A 63 2.66 -11.44 9.02
CA ALA A 63 1.99 -10.49 8.15
C ALA A 63 1.89 -11.07 6.73
N PRO A 64 0.69 -11.33 6.21
CA PRO A 64 0.54 -11.77 4.83
C PRO A 64 0.82 -10.61 3.86
N ALA A 65 1.42 -10.94 2.72
CA ALA A 65 1.68 -10.01 1.64
C ALA A 65 1.61 -10.74 0.29
N THR A 66 1.40 -9.97 -0.79
CA THR A 66 1.45 -10.46 -2.18
C THR A 66 2.70 -9.92 -2.86
N PHE A 67 3.38 -10.76 -3.62
CA PHE A 67 4.47 -10.36 -4.52
C PHE A 67 3.95 -10.52 -5.96
N PHE A 68 4.08 -9.47 -6.78
CA PHE A 68 3.67 -9.44 -8.18
C PHE A 68 4.87 -9.66 -9.12
#